data_AF-A0A401Q6Q4-F1
#
_entry.id   AF-A0A401Q6Q4-F1
#
_cell.length_a   1.000
_cell.length_b   1.000
_cell.length_c   1.000
_cell.angle_alpha   90.00
_cell.angle_beta   90.00
_cell.angle_gamma   90.00
#
_symmetry.space_group_name_H-M   'P 1'
#
loop_
_entity.id
_entity.type
_entity.pdbx_description
1 polymer ?
#
loop_
_entity_poly.entity_id
_entity_poly.type
_entity_poly.pdbx_seq_one_letter_code
_entity_poly.pdbx_strand_id
1 'polypeptide(L)'
;QAFWCLVQICEKYLPGYYSAGLEAIQLDGEIFFALLRRVSPLAYRHLQKFKIDPILYMTEWFMCIYSRTLPWSTVLRVWDMFFCDGRYARTWRTPVP
;
A
#
# COMPACT_ATOMS: atom_id res chain seq x y z
N GLN A 1 -8.92 -7.68 -19.87
CA GLN A 1 -7.73 -8.18 -19.16
C GLN A 1 -7.36 -7.29 -17.98
N ALA A 2 -7.24 -5.97 -18.15
CA ALA A 2 -6.91 -5.03 -17.06
C ALA A 2 -7.80 -5.12 -15.81
N PHE A 3 -9.11 -5.36 -15.96
CA PHE A 3 -10.03 -5.56 -14.84
C PHE A 3 -9.61 -6.69 -13.91
N TRP A 4 -9.36 -7.89 -14.46
CA TRP A 4 -8.93 -9.05 -13.67
C TRP A 4 -7.56 -8.86 -13.03
N CYS A 5 -6.65 -8.14 -13.70
CA CYS A 5 -5.36 -7.78 -13.12
C CYS A 5 -5.54 -6.89 -11.87
N LEU A 6 -6.41 -5.89 -11.93
CA LEU A 6 -6.71 -5.03 -10.79
C LEU A 6 -7.38 -5.82 -9.66
N VAL A 7 -8.37 -6.67 -9.97
CA VAL A 7 -9.05 -7.53 -8.99
C VAL A 7 -8.04 -8.41 -8.26
N GLN A 8 -7.10 -9.04 -8.99
CA GLN A 8 -6.07 -9.87 -8.38
C GLN A 8 -5.11 -9.07 -7.49
N ILE A 9 -4.78 -7.83 -7.84
CA ILE A 9 -3.97 -6.98 -6.95
C ILE A 9 -4.75 -6.66 -5.67
N CYS A 10 -6.01 -6.24 -5.80
CA CYS A 10 -6.85 -5.88 -4.66
C CYS A 10 -7.05 -7.08 -3.71
N GLU A 11 -7.34 -8.26 -4.24
CA GLU A 11 -7.56 -9.47 -3.43
C GLU A 11 -6.27 -9.98 -2.77
N LYS A 12 -5.13 -9.88 -3.46
CA LYS A 12 -3.87 -10.48 -2.99
C LYS A 12 -3.02 -9.56 -2.12
N TYR A 13 -2.97 -8.28 -2.45
CA TYR A 13 -2.07 -7.30 -1.83
C TYR A 13 -2.80 -6.30 -0.93
N LEU A 14 -4.12 -6.10 -1.13
CA LEU A 14 -4.92 -5.15 -0.36
C LEU A 14 -6.11 -5.83 0.36
N PRO A 15 -5.92 -7.00 1.01
CA PRO A 15 -7.02 -7.67 1.68
C PRO A 15 -7.61 -6.79 2.78
N GLY A 16 -8.92 -6.56 2.74
CA GLY A 16 -9.62 -5.76 3.75
C GLY A 16 -9.47 -4.24 3.62
N TYR A 17 -8.70 -3.72 2.65
CA TYR A 17 -8.55 -2.28 2.42
C TYR A 17 -9.86 -1.62 1.98
N TYR A 18 -10.70 -2.33 1.23
CA TYR A 18 -12.00 -1.83 0.74
C TYR A 18 -13.18 -2.24 1.65
N SER A 19 -12.91 -2.70 2.88
CA SER A 19 -13.96 -3.01 3.86
C SER A 19 -14.56 -1.74 4.47
N ALA A 20 -15.81 -1.79 4.95
CA ALA A 20 -16.48 -0.60 5.50
C ALA A 20 -15.78 0.01 6.72
N GLY A 21 -15.01 -0.79 7.48
CA GLY A 21 -14.28 -0.34 8.66
C GLY A 21 -12.87 0.19 8.39
N LEU A 22 -12.33 -0.01 7.18
CA LEU A 22 -10.97 0.40 6.80
C LEU A 22 -9.88 -0.06 7.79
N GLU A 23 -10.14 -1.13 8.56
CA GLU A 23 -9.26 -1.57 9.65
C GLU A 23 -7.86 -1.93 9.14
N ALA A 24 -7.77 -2.56 7.98
CA ALA A 24 -6.50 -2.88 7.33
C ALA A 24 -5.68 -1.60 7.03
N ILE A 25 -6.32 -0.57 6.49
CA ILE A 25 -5.66 0.71 6.19
C ILE A 25 -5.24 1.44 7.46
N GLN A 26 -6.04 1.36 8.51
CA GLN A 26 -5.68 1.95 9.80
C GLN A 26 -4.42 1.28 10.37
N LEU A 27 -4.38 -0.05 10.37
CA LEU A 27 -3.22 -0.83 10.82
C LEU A 27 -1.96 -0.50 9.99
N ASP A 28 -2.07 -0.52 8.66
CA ASP A 28 -0.94 -0.21 7.78
C ASP A 28 -0.53 1.27 7.86
N GLY A 29 -1.48 2.16 8.17
CA GLY A 29 -1.22 3.56 8.50
C GLY A 29 -0.38 3.73 9.75
N GLU A 30 -0.65 2.97 10.81
CA GLU A 30 0.16 2.97 12.04
C GLU A 30 1.58 2.42 11.78
N ILE A 31 1.69 1.32 11.03
CA ILE A 31 2.98 0.74 10.63
C ILE A 31 3.78 1.76 9.81
N PHE A 32 3.15 2.39 8.82
CA PHE A 32 3.78 3.44 8.03
C PHE A 32 4.24 4.60 8.91
N PHE A 33 3.42 5.05 9.86
CA PHE A 33 3.77 6.15 10.74
C PHE A 33 4.98 5.83 11.64
N ALA A 34 5.06 4.58 12.13
CA ALA A 34 6.21 4.08 12.86
C ALA A 34 7.47 4.03 11.98
N LEU A 35 7.33 3.59 10.72
CA LEU A 35 8.43 3.59 9.74
C LEU A 35 8.87 5.01 9.38
N LEU A 36 7.93 5.94 9.21
CA LEU A 36 8.22 7.34 8.90
C LEU A 36 9.05 7.97 10.03
N ARG A 37 8.72 7.68 11.28
CA ARG A 37 9.52 8.11 12.44
C ARG A 37 10.97 7.59 12.36
N ARG A 38 11.17 6.37 11.89
CA ARG A 38 12.50 5.73 11.78
C ARG A 38 13.29 6.22 10.57
N VAL A 39 12.65 6.34 9.41
CA VAL A 39 13.31 6.65 8.13
C VAL A 39 13.47 8.16 7.92
N SER A 40 12.47 8.96 8.32
CA SER A 40 12.48 10.42 8.19
C SER A 40 11.86 11.11 9.41
N PRO A 41 12.63 11.26 10.51
CA PRO A 41 12.16 11.93 11.72
C PRO A 41 11.85 13.41 11.51
N LEU A 42 12.39 14.04 10.45
CA LEU A 42 12.07 15.43 10.09
C LEU A 42 10.63 15.54 9.55
N ALA A 43 10.26 14.68 8.60
CA ALA A 43 8.91 14.63 8.04
C ALA A 43 7.88 14.24 9.11
N TYR A 44 8.21 13.25 9.93
CA TYR A 44 7.38 12.83 11.06
C TYR A 44 7.05 14.00 12.01
N ARG A 45 8.06 14.76 12.44
CA ARG A 45 7.86 15.93 13.32
C ARG A 45 7.04 17.02 12.64
N HIS A 46 7.23 17.23 11.34
CA HIS A 46 6.46 18.21 10.59
C HIS A 46 4.98 17.84 10.55
N LEU A 47 4.64 16.60 10.16
CA LEU A 47 3.26 16.12 10.12
C LEU A 47 2.61 16.13 11.51
N GLN A 48 3.35 15.72 12.55
CA GLN A 48 2.86 15.75 13.93
C GLN A 48 2.59 17.18 14.42
N LYS A 49 3.44 18.15 14.06
CA LYS A 49 3.26 19.57 14.41
C LYS A 49 1.94 20.13 13.87
N PHE A 50 1.55 19.72 12.68
CA PHE A 50 0.29 20.14 12.05
C PHE A 50 -0.91 19.25 12.40
N LYS A 51 -0.73 18.24 13.27
CA LYS A 51 -1.78 17.27 13.64
C LYS A 51 -2.44 16.64 12.41
N ILE A 52 -1.64 16.33 11.38
CA ILE A 52 -2.15 15.66 10.18
C ILE A 52 -2.25 14.18 10.49
N ASP A 53 -3.49 13.69 10.61
CA ASP A 53 -3.74 12.28 10.85
C ASP A 53 -3.23 11.43 9.68
N PRO A 54 -2.41 10.39 9.95
CA PRO A 54 -1.87 9.52 8.91
C PRO A 54 -2.93 8.95 7.97
N ILE A 55 -4.09 8.62 8.51
CA ILE A 55 -5.19 8.04 7.76
C ILE A 55 -5.63 8.90 6.57
N LEU A 56 -5.52 10.24 6.65
CA LEU A 56 -6.01 11.14 5.61
C LEU A 56 -5.22 11.01 4.29
N TYR A 57 -3.89 10.93 4.38
CA TYR A 57 -3.05 10.79 3.19
C TYR A 57 -2.80 9.31 2.84
N MET A 58 -2.71 8.43 3.84
CA MET A 58 -2.45 7.01 3.62
C MET A 58 -3.62 6.30 2.94
N THR A 59 -4.87 6.69 3.25
CA THR A 59 -6.05 6.12 2.59
C THR A 59 -6.01 6.37 1.08
N GLU A 60 -5.75 7.61 0.65
CA GLU A 60 -5.65 7.93 -0.78
C GLU A 60 -4.46 7.20 -1.42
N TRP A 61 -3.29 7.22 -0.78
CA TRP A 61 -2.09 6.62 -1.34
C TRP A 61 -2.22 5.11 -1.53
N PHE A 62 -2.72 4.40 -0.52
CA PHE A 62 -2.81 2.95 -0.59
C PHE A 62 -4.03 2.44 -1.36
N MET A 63 -5.22 3.00 -1.16
CA MET A 63 -6.41 2.57 -1.90
C MET A 63 -6.29 2.82 -3.40
N CYS A 64 -5.60 3.90 -3.78
CA CYS A 64 -5.38 4.24 -5.18
C CYS A 64 -4.03 3.72 -5.71
N ILE A 65 -3.26 2.95 -4.93
CA ILE A 65 -1.94 2.42 -5.33
C ILE A 65 -1.07 3.53 -5.97
N TYR A 66 -1.04 4.70 -5.32
CA TYR A 66 -0.34 5.92 -5.73
C TYR A 66 -0.70 6.50 -7.11
N SER A 67 -1.73 5.98 -7.78
CA SER A 67 -2.12 6.43 -9.13
C SER A 67 -2.51 7.90 -9.22
N ARG A 68 -2.91 8.51 -8.11
CA ARG A 68 -3.30 9.93 -8.03
C ARG A 68 -2.18 10.86 -7.59
N THR A 69 -1.15 10.35 -6.93
CA THR A 69 -0.18 11.18 -6.19
C THR A 69 1.23 11.14 -6.76
N LEU A 70 1.59 10.10 -7.53
CA LEU A 70 2.89 9.98 -8.17
C LEU A 70 2.81 10.22 -9.69
N PRO A 71 3.91 10.69 -10.33
CA PRO A 71 4.02 10.72 -11.78
C PRO A 71 3.81 9.33 -12.39
N TRP A 72 3.22 9.27 -13.58
CA TRP A 72 2.84 8.00 -14.24
C TRP A 72 3.98 6.99 -14.34
N SER A 73 5.20 7.44 -14.62
CA SER A 73 6.39 6.59 -14.68
C SER A 73 6.72 5.90 -13.34
N THR A 74 6.49 6.57 -12.22
CA THR A 74 6.70 6.01 -10.88
C THR A 74 5.57 5.05 -10.51
N VAL A 75 4.32 5.39 -10.86
CA VAL A 75 3.16 4.51 -10.65
C VAL A 75 3.38 3.18 -11.37
N LEU A 76 3.81 3.21 -12.63
CA LEU A 76 4.10 1.99 -13.39
C LEU A 76 5.15 1.11 -12.72
N ARG A 77 6.23 1.67 -12.16
CA ARG A 77 7.26 0.90 -11.43
C ARG A 77 6.71 0.24 -10.16
N VAL A 78 5.87 0.96 -9.42
CA VAL A 78 5.20 0.42 -8.23
C VAL A 78 4.29 -0.74 -8.64
N TRP A 79 3.53 -0.57 -9.72
CA TRP A 79 2.65 -1.61 -10.26
C TRP A 79 3.44 -2.82 -10.79
N ASP A 80 4.57 -2.60 -11.44
CA ASP A 80 5.47 -3.68 -11.90
C ASP A 80 5.95 -4.54 -10.73
N MET A 81 6.22 -3.97 -9.55
CA MET A 81 6.55 -4.73 -8.35
C MET A 81 5.39 -5.62 -7.90
N PHE A 82 4.16 -5.08 -7.85
CA PHE A 82 2.97 -5.87 -7.50
C PHE A 82 2.72 -7.02 -8.50
N PHE A 83 2.93 -6.79 -9.80
CA PHE A 83 2.75 -7.84 -10.81
C PHE A 83 3.90 -8.87 -10.84
N CYS A 84 5.15 -8.45 -10.62
CA CYS A 84 6.31 -9.34 -10.63
C CYS A 84 6.36 -10.23 -9.39
N ASP A 85 6.05 -9.68 -8.21
CA ASP A 85 6.07 -10.43 -6.95
C ASP A 85 4.99 -11.53 -6.90
N GLY A 86 3.92 -11.35 -7.69
CA GLY A 86 2.88 -12.35 -7.89
C GLY A 86 3.39 -13.69 -8.45
N ARG A 87 4.54 -13.68 -9.16
CA ARG A 87 5.19 -14.88 -9.71
C ARG A 87 6.05 -15.63 -8.68
N TYR A 88 6.65 -14.93 -7.71
CA TYR A 88 7.49 -15.54 -6.68
C TYR A 88 6.67 -16.09 -5.50
N ALA A 89 5.53 -15.49 -5.18
CA ALA A 89 4.65 -15.98 -4.11
C ALA A 89 3.90 -17.28 -4.45
N ARG A 90 3.86 -17.72 -5.72
CA ARG A 90 3.28 -19.02 -6.10
C ARG A 90 4.23 -20.19 -5.77
N THR A 91 5.53 -19.94 -5.69
CA THR A 91 6.55 -20.98 -5.44
C THR A 91 6.67 -21.37 -3.96
N TRP A 92 6.17 -20.55 -3.03
CA TRP A 92 6.25 -20.81 -1.57
C TRP A 92 4.98 -21.42 -0.98
N ARG A 93 3.91 -21.58 -1.77
CA ARG A 93 2.60 -22.07 -1.30
C ARG A 93 2.22 -23.46 -1.81
N THR A 94 3.16 -24.19 -2.42
CA THR A 94 3.03 -25.64 -2.60
C THR A 94 3.73 -26.33 -1.43
N PRO A 95 3.04 -27.12 -0.61
CA PRO A 95 3.72 -28.16 0.14
C PRO A 95 4.37 -29.07 -0.91
N VAL A 96 5.68 -29.25 -0.83
CA VAL A 96 6.34 -30.37 -1.49
C VAL A 96 5.66 -31.67 -1.00
N PRO A 97 5.47 -32.66 -1.88
CA PRO A 97 4.69 -33.87 -1.59
C PRO A 97 5.26 -34.71 -0.45
#